data_AF-A0A972NZ95-F1
#
_entry.id   AF-A0A972NZ95-F1
#
_cell.length_a   1.000
_cell.length_b   1.000
_cell.length_c   1.000
_cell.angle_alpha   90.00
_cell.angle_beta   90.00
_cell.angle_gamma   90.00
#
_symmetry.space_group_name_H-M   'P 1'
#
loop_
_entity.id
_entity.type
_entity.pdbx_description
1 polymer ?
#
loop_
_entity_poly.entity_id
_entity_poly.type
_entity_poly.pdbx_seq_one_letter_code
_entity_poly.pdbx_strand_id
1 'polypeptide(L)'
;MAASIHEQSADFLRLVEATGLRSELETKLEAQNLEERKRLVAEIAAKRAGFERVSPALDKAYREAWEGVELAEAKLLAAKQVFNHVSQRSYGARCQAGTGQEEARLEKIAPRFIRDAIDSVEEMTDFLRGTFRGETRRVTEWTWAGRVSRSIDVSNAEVVHSIRQICEAALDEMHAMMRDVDTPLVDQRERCEALVAECKAVALPQLKDDATYQRYQDRKLARAAKSA
;
A
#
# COMPACT_ATOMS: atom_id res chain seq x y z
N MET A 1 -54.09 37.57 23.72
CA MET A 1 -53.62 36.68 22.64
C MET A 1 -52.19 37.09 22.31
N ALA A 2 -51.21 36.33 22.78
CA ALA A 2 -49.80 36.62 22.49
C ALA A 2 -49.49 36.08 21.09
N ALA A 3 -49.08 36.96 20.17
CA ALA A 3 -48.55 36.54 18.88
C ALA A 3 -47.35 35.62 19.11
N SER A 4 -47.32 34.52 18.39
CA SER A 4 -46.24 33.51 18.49
C SER A 4 -44.90 34.17 18.16
N ILE A 5 -43.82 33.78 18.84
CA ILE A 5 -42.44 34.26 18.57
C ILE A 5 -42.08 34.11 17.07
N HIS A 6 -42.69 33.14 16.39
CA HIS A 6 -42.56 32.94 14.94
C HIS A 6 -43.24 34.02 14.09
N GLU A 7 -44.34 34.62 14.54
CA GLU A 7 -45.01 35.73 13.85
C GLU A 7 -44.23 37.03 14.06
N GLN A 8 -43.71 37.27 15.27
CA GLN A 8 -42.89 38.44 15.59
C GLN A 8 -41.55 38.46 14.82
N SER A 9 -40.92 37.30 14.64
CA SER A 9 -39.70 37.18 13.84
C SER A 9 -39.96 37.32 12.34
N ALA A 10 -41.09 36.82 11.84
CA ALA A 10 -41.50 37.03 10.45
C ALA A 10 -41.81 38.51 10.15
N ASP A 11 -42.48 39.22 11.05
CA ASP A 11 -42.76 40.64 10.89
C ASP A 11 -41.50 41.51 11.02
N PHE A 12 -40.56 41.13 11.89
CA PHE A 12 -39.24 41.79 11.97
C PHE A 12 -38.43 41.60 10.68
N LEU A 13 -38.38 40.39 10.12
CA LEU A 13 -37.70 40.13 8.85
C LEU A 13 -38.33 40.90 7.69
N ARG A 14 -39.68 40.99 7.63
CA ARG A 14 -40.37 41.83 6.64
C ARG A 14 -40.05 43.31 6.80
N LEU A 15 -39.92 43.81 8.03
CA LEU A 15 -39.54 45.20 8.30
C LEU A 15 -38.09 45.49 7.87
N VAL A 16 -37.17 44.56 8.11
CA VAL A 16 -35.76 44.64 7.70
C VAL A 16 -35.62 44.59 6.17
N GLU A 17 -36.48 43.82 5.48
CA GLU A 17 -36.55 43.81 4.02
C GLU A 17 -37.19 45.09 3.45
N ALA A 18 -38.29 45.57 4.03
CA ALA A 18 -38.98 46.79 3.58
C ALA A 18 -38.18 48.08 3.77
N THR A 19 -37.23 48.09 4.72
CA THR A 19 -36.37 49.25 5.03
C THR A 19 -35.04 49.24 4.27
N GLY A 20 -34.75 48.21 3.47
CA GLY A 20 -33.48 48.10 2.73
C GLY A 20 -32.26 47.76 3.60
N LEU A 21 -32.44 47.65 4.93
CA LEU A 21 -31.38 47.39 5.91
C LEU A 21 -30.64 46.07 5.66
N ARG A 22 -31.32 45.07 5.08
CA ARG A 22 -30.70 43.80 4.68
C ARG A 22 -29.60 44.02 3.64
N SER A 23 -29.90 44.78 2.58
CA SER A 23 -28.94 45.09 1.52
C SER A 23 -27.77 45.94 2.02
N GLU A 24 -28.02 46.87 2.95
CA GLU A 24 -26.97 47.67 3.58
C GLU A 24 -26.06 46.83 4.50
N LEU A 25 -26.63 45.87 5.24
CA LEU A 25 -25.87 44.95 6.08
C LEU A 25 -25.04 43.97 5.25
N GLU A 26 -25.62 43.42 4.17
CA GLU A 26 -24.91 42.55 3.22
C GLU A 26 -23.74 43.32 2.58
N THR A 27 -23.96 44.56 2.14
CA THR A 27 -22.90 45.40 1.54
C THR A 27 -21.80 45.75 2.55
N LYS A 28 -22.15 46.07 3.80
CA LYS A 28 -21.16 46.34 4.87
C LYS A 28 -20.37 45.09 5.26
N LEU A 29 -21.02 43.93 5.28
CA LEU A 29 -20.39 42.64 5.56
C LEU A 29 -19.46 42.22 4.42
N GLU A 30 -19.86 42.45 3.17
CA GLU A 30 -18.99 42.27 2.00
C GLU A 30 -17.77 43.20 2.03
N ALA A 31 -17.95 44.46 2.43
CA ALA A 31 -16.85 45.41 2.59
C ALA A 31 -15.86 44.97 3.68
N GLN A 32 -16.36 44.52 4.85
CA GLN A 32 -15.52 43.98 5.93
C GLN A 32 -14.79 42.69 5.51
N ASN A 33 -15.49 41.76 4.86
CA ASN A 33 -14.89 40.53 4.33
C ASN A 33 -13.81 40.84 3.28
N LEU A 34 -14.00 41.88 2.47
CA LEU A 34 -13.02 42.31 1.47
C LEU A 34 -11.78 42.92 2.12
N GLU A 35 -11.92 43.69 3.18
CA GLU A 35 -10.80 44.20 3.99
C GLU A 35 -10.05 43.07 4.69
N GLU A 36 -10.76 42.13 5.30
CA GLU A 36 -10.16 40.96 5.95
C GLU A 36 -9.44 40.07 4.94
N ARG A 37 -10.05 39.84 3.77
CA ARG A 37 -9.41 39.11 2.67
C ARG A 37 -8.14 39.81 2.18
N LYS A 38 -8.15 41.14 2.02
CA LYS A 38 -6.95 41.91 1.65
C LYS A 38 -5.84 41.75 2.70
N ARG A 39 -6.20 41.82 3.99
CA ARG A 39 -5.26 41.60 5.10
C ARG A 39 -4.68 40.18 5.07
N LEU A 40 -5.52 39.15 4.92
CA LEU A 40 -5.09 37.75 4.86
C LEU A 40 -4.18 37.47 3.66
N VAL A 41 -4.50 38.04 2.48
CA VAL A 41 -3.63 37.94 1.30
C VAL A 41 -2.27 38.58 1.56
N ALA A 42 -2.23 39.75 2.21
CA ALA A 42 -0.98 40.41 2.58
C ALA A 42 -0.17 39.60 3.62
N GLU A 43 -0.82 39.03 4.64
CA GLU A 43 -0.17 38.17 5.63
C GLU A 43 0.38 36.87 5.00
N ILE A 44 -0.37 36.23 4.09
CA ILE A 44 0.10 35.04 3.36
C ILE A 44 1.30 35.40 2.48
N ALA A 45 1.24 36.52 1.76
CA ALA A 45 2.35 36.98 0.93
C ALA A 45 3.61 37.29 1.77
N ALA A 46 3.45 37.93 2.93
CA ALA A 46 4.56 38.20 3.84
C ALA A 46 5.15 36.91 4.44
N LYS A 47 4.31 35.94 4.82
CA LYS A 47 4.76 34.62 5.31
C LYS A 47 5.49 33.83 4.21
N ARG A 48 5.01 33.88 2.97
CA ARG A 48 5.69 33.27 1.80
C ARG A 48 7.04 33.93 1.52
N ALA A 49 7.10 35.26 1.52
CA ALA A 49 8.36 35.99 1.35
C ALA A 49 9.35 35.71 2.51
N GLY A 50 8.84 35.51 3.73
CA GLY A 50 9.63 35.04 4.87
C GLY A 50 10.18 33.63 4.66
N PHE A 51 9.37 32.72 4.13
CA PHE A 51 9.75 31.33 3.84
C PHE A 51 10.78 31.23 2.71
N GLU A 52 10.60 31.98 1.61
CA GLU A 52 11.56 32.06 0.49
C GLU A 52 12.94 32.56 0.93
N ARG A 53 13.00 33.42 1.96
CA ARG A 53 14.28 33.88 2.54
C ARG A 53 14.98 32.82 3.40
N VAL A 54 14.23 31.84 3.94
CA VAL A 54 14.75 30.87 4.92
C VAL A 54 15.34 29.62 4.25
N SER A 55 14.90 29.21 3.05
CA SER A 55 15.71 28.36 2.14
C SER A 55 15.01 28.14 0.78
N PRO A 56 15.41 28.87 -0.28
CA PRO A 56 14.95 28.61 -1.66
C PRO A 56 15.27 27.19 -2.13
N ALA A 57 16.36 26.60 -1.61
CA ALA A 57 16.81 25.27 -1.97
C ALA A 57 15.86 24.17 -1.43
N LEU A 58 15.27 24.36 -0.25
CA LEU A 58 14.33 23.38 0.31
C LEU A 58 12.99 23.36 -0.43
N ASP A 59 12.47 24.52 -0.80
CA ASP A 59 11.20 24.59 -1.56
C ASP A 59 11.36 24.04 -2.98
N LYS A 60 12.51 24.30 -3.61
CA LYS A 60 12.87 23.68 -4.90
C LYS A 60 13.00 22.16 -4.77
N ALA A 61 13.72 21.67 -3.77
CA ALA A 61 13.88 20.24 -3.53
C ALA A 61 12.54 19.55 -3.19
N TYR A 62 11.66 20.23 -2.46
CA TYR A 62 10.32 19.73 -2.17
C TYR A 62 9.47 19.61 -3.44
N ARG A 63 9.47 20.63 -4.30
CA ARG A 63 8.74 20.59 -5.59
C ARG A 63 9.29 19.51 -6.52
N GLU A 64 10.61 19.40 -6.65
CA GLU A 64 11.25 18.33 -7.44
C GLU A 64 10.91 16.93 -6.90
N ALA A 65 10.88 16.76 -5.57
CA ALA A 65 10.46 15.51 -4.95
C ALA A 65 8.98 15.21 -5.21
N TRP A 66 8.11 16.22 -5.13
CA TRP A 66 6.67 16.08 -5.38
C TRP A 66 6.36 15.70 -6.83
N GLU A 67 6.98 16.39 -7.80
CA GLU A 67 6.90 16.03 -9.22
C GLU A 67 7.42 14.61 -9.48
N GLY A 68 8.48 14.21 -8.78
CA GLY A 68 9.00 12.84 -8.81
C GLY A 68 8.00 11.80 -8.31
N VAL A 69 7.25 12.10 -7.23
CA VAL A 69 6.18 11.24 -6.71
C VAL A 69 5.04 11.12 -7.72
N GLU A 70 4.53 12.24 -8.26
CA GLU A 70 3.45 12.23 -9.24
C GLU A 70 3.82 11.40 -10.49
N LEU A 71 5.06 11.54 -10.97
CA LEU A 71 5.54 10.79 -12.11
C LEU A 71 5.71 9.29 -11.81
N ALA A 72 6.15 8.94 -10.60
CA ALA A 72 6.23 7.55 -10.15
C ALA A 72 4.82 6.92 -10.02
N GLU A 73 3.85 7.65 -9.49
CA GLU A 73 2.45 7.21 -9.40
C GLU A 73 1.82 7.01 -10.79
N ALA A 74 2.06 7.94 -11.72
CA ALA A 74 1.60 7.81 -13.10
C ALA A 74 2.20 6.56 -13.78
N LYS A 75 3.50 6.30 -13.60
CA LYS A 75 4.16 5.08 -14.08
C LYS A 75 3.57 3.82 -13.45
N LEU A 76 3.29 3.84 -12.15
CA LEU A 76 2.66 2.71 -11.45
C LEU A 76 1.25 2.43 -11.98
N LEU A 77 0.45 3.48 -12.22
CA LEU A 77 -0.89 3.36 -12.81
C LEU A 77 -0.83 2.79 -14.23
N ALA A 78 0.08 3.30 -15.07
CA ALA A 78 0.29 2.77 -16.42
C ALA A 78 0.72 1.29 -16.40
N ALA A 79 1.67 0.93 -15.53
CA ALA A 79 2.09 -0.45 -15.36
C ALA A 79 0.94 -1.37 -14.91
N LYS A 80 0.09 -0.91 -13.97
CA LYS A 80 -1.11 -1.64 -13.54
C LYS A 80 -2.11 -1.84 -14.68
N GLN A 81 -2.32 -0.83 -15.53
CA GLN A 81 -3.20 -0.95 -16.69
C GLN A 81 -2.69 -1.97 -17.69
N VAL A 82 -1.38 -1.94 -18.01
CA VAL A 82 -0.74 -2.94 -18.88
C VAL A 82 -0.86 -4.34 -18.29
N PHE A 83 -0.55 -4.50 -17.01
CA PHE A 83 -0.68 -5.78 -16.30
C PHE A 83 -2.11 -6.33 -16.38
N ASN A 84 -3.11 -5.50 -16.06
CA ASN A 84 -4.52 -5.90 -16.11
C ASN A 84 -4.94 -6.31 -17.53
N HIS A 85 -4.52 -5.54 -18.54
CA HIS A 85 -4.82 -5.85 -19.94
C HIS A 85 -4.21 -7.19 -20.38
N VAL A 86 -2.94 -7.44 -20.05
CA VAL A 86 -2.24 -8.69 -20.36
C VAL A 86 -2.87 -9.86 -19.60
N SER A 87 -3.20 -9.67 -18.32
CA SER A 87 -3.86 -10.67 -17.50
C SER A 87 -5.22 -11.09 -18.07
N GLN A 88 -6.04 -10.12 -18.48
CA GLN A 88 -7.33 -10.39 -19.13
C GLN A 88 -7.17 -11.14 -20.45
N ARG A 89 -6.18 -10.77 -21.29
CA ARG A 89 -5.91 -11.49 -22.55
C ARG A 89 -5.41 -12.90 -22.32
N SER A 90 -4.49 -13.09 -21.36
CA SER A 90 -4.00 -14.42 -20.96
C SER A 90 -5.14 -15.29 -20.44
N TYR A 91 -6.01 -14.72 -19.59
CA TYR A 91 -7.19 -15.43 -19.11
C TYR A 91 -8.15 -15.79 -20.25
N GLY A 92 -8.45 -14.84 -21.14
CA GLY A 92 -9.28 -15.08 -22.32
C GLY A 92 -8.69 -16.17 -23.24
N ALA A 93 -7.38 -16.18 -23.44
CA ALA A 93 -6.68 -17.22 -24.19
C ALA A 93 -6.78 -18.60 -23.49
N ARG A 94 -6.63 -18.66 -22.17
CA ARG A 94 -6.84 -19.90 -21.39
C ARG A 94 -8.27 -20.42 -21.49
N CYS A 95 -9.27 -19.53 -21.42
CA CYS A 95 -10.67 -19.91 -21.62
C CYS A 95 -10.94 -20.42 -23.05
N GLN A 96 -10.34 -19.80 -24.07
CA GLN A 96 -10.47 -20.24 -25.46
C GLN A 96 -9.75 -21.57 -25.74
N ALA A 97 -8.58 -21.78 -25.14
CA ALA A 97 -7.84 -23.04 -25.24
C ALA A 97 -8.50 -24.19 -24.46
N GLY A 98 -9.44 -23.88 -23.57
CA GLY A 98 -10.16 -24.86 -22.77
C GLY A 98 -9.37 -25.42 -21.58
N THR A 99 -8.05 -25.19 -21.50
CA THR A 99 -7.12 -25.87 -20.57
C THR A 99 -7.39 -25.63 -19.09
N GLY A 100 -8.21 -24.63 -18.73
CA GLY A 100 -8.48 -24.30 -17.33
C GLY A 100 -9.18 -25.43 -16.57
N GLN A 101 -10.02 -26.23 -17.24
CA GLN A 101 -10.68 -27.37 -16.58
C GLN A 101 -9.69 -28.53 -16.34
N GLU A 102 -8.78 -28.77 -17.27
CA GLU A 102 -7.72 -29.77 -17.18
C GLU A 102 -6.68 -29.38 -16.13
N GLU A 103 -6.26 -28.11 -16.09
CA GLU A 103 -5.33 -27.59 -15.08
C GLU A 103 -5.91 -27.74 -13.66
N ALA A 104 -7.16 -27.32 -13.45
CA ALA A 104 -7.83 -27.48 -12.16
C ALA A 104 -8.03 -28.96 -11.78
N ARG A 105 -8.24 -29.84 -12.77
CA ARG A 105 -8.34 -31.28 -12.54
C ARG A 105 -6.98 -31.87 -12.20
N LEU A 106 -5.91 -31.47 -12.88
CA LEU A 106 -4.54 -31.87 -12.60
C LEU A 106 -4.16 -31.51 -11.17
N GLU A 107 -4.47 -30.29 -10.75
CA GLU A 107 -4.25 -29.83 -9.38
C GLU A 107 -5.00 -30.65 -8.34
N LYS A 108 -6.22 -31.09 -8.63
CA LYS A 108 -6.96 -31.99 -7.72
C LYS A 108 -6.36 -33.40 -7.61
N ILE A 109 -5.73 -33.91 -8.66
CA ILE A 109 -5.17 -35.27 -8.67
C ILE A 109 -3.67 -35.30 -8.39
N ALA A 110 -3.00 -34.15 -8.35
CA ALA A 110 -1.58 -34.05 -8.07
C ALA A 110 -1.23 -34.70 -6.72
N PRO A 111 -0.03 -35.28 -6.60
CA PRO A 111 0.43 -35.87 -5.34
C PRO A 111 0.29 -34.88 -4.19
N ARG A 112 -0.21 -35.39 -3.05
CA ARG A 112 -0.55 -34.54 -1.90
C ARG A 112 0.65 -33.72 -1.39
N PHE A 113 1.86 -34.28 -1.43
CA PHE A 113 3.06 -33.58 -1.00
C PHE A 113 3.39 -32.35 -1.86
N ILE A 114 3.08 -32.37 -3.16
CA ILE A 114 3.28 -31.21 -4.05
C ILE A 114 2.28 -30.11 -3.70
N ARG A 115 1.01 -30.47 -3.51
CA ARG A 115 -0.04 -29.51 -3.13
C ARG A 115 0.23 -28.87 -1.77
N ASP A 116 0.55 -29.68 -0.78
CA ASP A 116 0.87 -29.19 0.57
C ASP A 116 2.13 -28.28 0.54
N ALA A 117 3.08 -28.55 -0.36
CA ALA A 117 4.26 -27.71 -0.57
C ALA A 117 3.91 -26.36 -1.21
N ILE A 118 3.09 -26.36 -2.28
CA ILE A 118 2.59 -25.14 -2.94
C ILE A 118 1.83 -24.28 -1.92
N ASP A 119 0.85 -24.86 -1.23
CA ASP A 119 0.06 -24.16 -0.20
C ASP A 119 0.98 -23.52 0.86
N SER A 120 2.02 -24.25 1.29
CA SER A 120 2.97 -23.74 2.29
C SER A 120 3.80 -22.57 1.77
N VAL A 121 4.21 -22.56 0.50
CA VAL A 121 5.02 -21.48 -0.08
C VAL A 121 4.14 -20.27 -0.40
N GLU A 122 2.94 -20.48 -0.96
CA GLU A 122 1.96 -19.42 -1.22
C GLU A 122 1.60 -18.68 0.06
N GLU A 123 1.31 -19.40 1.15
CA GLU A 123 1.02 -18.81 2.46
C GLU A 123 2.14 -17.84 2.89
N MET A 124 3.41 -18.25 2.78
CA MET A 124 4.54 -17.39 3.13
C MET A 124 4.62 -16.16 2.24
N THR A 125 4.42 -16.31 0.92
CA THR A 125 4.47 -15.18 -0.02
C THR A 125 3.38 -14.15 0.25
N ASP A 126 2.19 -14.59 0.67
CA ASP A 126 1.09 -13.69 1.01
C ASP A 126 1.38 -12.90 2.28
N PHE A 127 1.95 -13.52 3.32
CA PHE A 127 2.39 -12.77 4.50
C PHE A 127 3.50 -11.78 4.17
N LEU A 128 4.45 -12.15 3.30
CA LEU A 128 5.53 -11.25 2.87
C LEU A 128 5.03 -10.00 2.12
N ARG A 129 3.86 -10.06 1.47
CA ARG A 129 3.24 -8.86 0.86
C ARG A 129 2.86 -7.80 1.91
N GLY A 130 2.59 -8.22 3.14
CA GLY A 130 2.20 -7.34 4.24
C GLY A 130 3.37 -6.80 5.08
N THR A 131 4.59 -7.31 4.90
CA THR A 131 5.73 -7.02 5.81
C THR A 131 6.67 -5.90 5.35
N PHE A 132 6.25 -5.05 4.40
CA PHE A 132 7.04 -3.87 4.04
C PHE A 132 7.18 -2.95 5.25
N ARG A 133 8.43 -2.72 5.67
CA ARG A 133 8.81 -1.87 6.80
C ARG A 133 9.80 -0.81 6.30
N GLY A 134 9.48 0.45 6.59
CA GLY A 134 10.42 1.57 6.49
C GLY A 134 10.79 2.01 7.91
N GLU A 135 12.08 2.12 8.19
CA GLU A 135 12.60 2.56 9.48
C GLU A 135 13.61 3.68 9.27
N THR A 136 13.42 4.81 9.95
CA THR A 136 14.44 5.86 10.01
C THR A 136 15.44 5.51 11.13
N ARG A 137 16.63 5.08 10.76
CA ARG A 137 17.72 4.75 11.70
C ARG A 137 18.67 5.91 11.88
N ARG A 138 19.07 6.17 13.13
CA ARG A 138 20.12 7.13 13.44
C ARG A 138 21.47 6.43 13.46
N VAL A 139 22.32 6.74 12.50
CA VAL A 139 23.67 6.19 12.40
C VAL A 139 24.66 7.25 12.88
N THR A 140 25.59 6.82 13.74
CA THR A 140 26.66 7.69 14.22
C THR A 140 28.00 7.13 13.79
N GLU A 141 28.73 7.89 12.98
CA GLU A 141 30.02 7.50 12.42
C GLU A 141 31.11 8.47 12.90
N TRP A 142 32.31 7.93 13.11
CA TRP A 142 33.50 8.74 13.33
C TRP A 142 34.10 9.10 11.98
N THR A 143 34.13 10.40 11.67
CA THR A 143 34.75 10.95 10.47
C THR A 143 36.02 11.72 10.85
N TRP A 144 36.81 12.12 9.85
CA TRP A 144 37.98 12.97 10.05
C TRP A 144 37.63 14.36 10.65
N ALA A 145 36.37 14.79 10.57
CA ALA A 145 35.85 16.02 11.18
C ALA A 145 35.22 15.79 12.58
N GLY A 146 35.32 14.59 13.14
CA GLY A 146 34.72 14.19 14.42
C GLY A 146 33.49 13.30 14.28
N ARG A 147 32.70 13.22 15.35
CA ARG A 147 31.53 12.34 15.44
C ARG A 147 30.33 12.96 14.73
N VAL A 148 29.88 12.35 13.63
CA VAL A 148 28.72 12.80 12.85
C VAL A 148 27.56 11.84 13.07
N SER A 149 26.39 12.37 13.42
CA SER A 149 25.14 11.60 13.50
C SER A 149 24.24 11.99 12.34
N ARG A 150 23.81 11.02 11.54
CA ARG A 150 22.83 11.21 10.46
C ARG A 150 21.67 10.25 10.62
N SER A 151 20.49 10.67 10.19
CA SER A 151 19.35 9.78 10.02
C SER A 151 19.37 9.22 8.61
N ILE A 152 19.22 7.91 8.47
CA ILE A 152 19.05 7.23 7.19
C ILE A 152 17.72 6.49 7.20
N ASP A 153 17.00 6.56 6.09
CA ASP A 153 15.80 5.76 5.89
C ASP A 153 16.20 4.41 5.33
N VAL A 154 15.87 3.34 6.05
CA VAL A 154 16.15 1.97 5.68
C VAL A 154 14.83 1.26 5.40
N SER A 155 14.70 0.68 4.22
CA SER A 155 13.54 -0.13 3.85
C SER A 155 13.95 -1.58 3.66
N ASN A 156 13.11 -2.52 4.09
CA ASN A 156 13.30 -3.94 3.77
C ASN A 156 12.73 -4.33 2.40
N ALA A 157 12.27 -3.37 1.57
CA ALA A 157 11.56 -3.66 0.33
C ALA A 157 12.35 -4.52 -0.66
N GLU A 158 13.64 -4.26 -0.84
CA GLU A 158 14.52 -5.05 -1.73
C GLU A 158 14.72 -6.48 -1.22
N VAL A 159 14.85 -6.64 0.11
CA VAL A 159 14.98 -7.95 0.74
C VAL A 159 13.69 -8.75 0.58
N VAL A 160 12.54 -8.13 0.87
CA VAL A 160 11.22 -8.77 0.67
C VAL A 160 11.00 -9.12 -0.80
N HIS A 161 11.40 -8.25 -1.72
CA HIS A 161 11.28 -8.51 -3.16
C HIS A 161 12.13 -9.70 -3.62
N SER A 162 13.38 -9.79 -3.19
CA SER A 162 14.26 -10.91 -3.55
C SER A 162 13.77 -12.25 -2.97
N ILE A 163 13.27 -12.25 -1.73
CA ILE A 163 12.64 -13.45 -1.14
C ILE A 163 11.43 -13.90 -1.96
N ARG A 164 10.60 -12.95 -2.40
CA ARG A 164 9.43 -13.26 -3.24
C ARG A 164 9.84 -13.88 -4.57
N GLN A 165 10.89 -13.38 -5.23
CA GLN A 165 11.40 -13.97 -6.47
C GLN A 165 11.86 -15.43 -6.26
N ILE A 166 12.52 -15.73 -5.13
CA ILE A 166 12.93 -17.10 -4.78
C ILE A 166 11.69 -18.00 -4.62
N CYS A 167 10.70 -17.55 -3.85
CA CYS A 167 9.47 -18.32 -3.64
C CYS A 167 8.65 -18.49 -4.94
N GLU A 168 8.56 -17.46 -5.78
CA GLU A 168 7.87 -17.50 -7.07
C GLU A 168 8.54 -18.52 -8.02
N ALA A 169 9.88 -18.55 -8.08
CA ALA A 169 10.61 -19.57 -8.84
C ALA A 169 10.39 -20.99 -8.30
N ALA A 170 10.32 -21.16 -6.98
CA ALA A 170 10.02 -22.46 -6.37
C ALA A 170 8.60 -22.94 -6.69
N LEU A 171 7.61 -22.03 -6.70
CA LEU A 171 6.24 -22.36 -7.09
C LEU A 171 6.16 -22.79 -8.57
N ASP A 172 6.84 -22.08 -9.46
CA ASP A 172 6.91 -22.45 -10.88
C ASP A 172 7.49 -23.87 -11.06
N GLU A 173 8.54 -24.22 -10.31
CA GLU A 173 9.13 -25.56 -10.33
C GLU A 173 8.16 -26.62 -9.77
N MET A 174 7.45 -26.33 -8.68
CA MET A 174 6.44 -27.23 -8.13
C MET A 174 5.27 -27.47 -9.09
N HIS A 175 4.80 -26.42 -9.77
CA HIS A 175 3.78 -26.54 -10.81
C HIS A 175 4.28 -27.32 -12.03
N ALA A 176 5.55 -27.21 -12.38
CA ALA A 176 6.15 -28.04 -13.42
C ALA A 176 6.18 -29.51 -13.00
N MET A 177 6.54 -29.82 -11.75
CA MET A 177 6.52 -31.20 -11.22
C MET A 177 5.12 -31.82 -11.24
N MET A 178 4.04 -31.03 -11.11
CA MET A 178 2.68 -31.56 -11.25
C MET A 178 2.40 -32.14 -12.66
N ARG A 179 3.12 -31.68 -13.67
CA ARG A 179 3.01 -32.12 -15.07
C ARG A 179 4.01 -33.22 -15.43
N ASP A 180 5.00 -33.43 -14.56
CA ASP A 180 6.07 -34.40 -14.77
C ASP A 180 5.61 -35.80 -14.31
N VAL A 181 5.48 -36.69 -15.28
CA VAL A 181 5.08 -38.09 -15.08
C VAL A 181 6.25 -39.06 -15.18
N ASP A 182 7.43 -38.59 -15.60
CA ASP A 182 8.58 -39.42 -15.90
C ASP A 182 9.52 -39.54 -14.70
N THR A 183 9.59 -38.50 -13.86
CA THR A 183 10.41 -38.53 -12.64
C THR A 183 9.74 -39.38 -11.55
N PRO A 184 10.49 -40.25 -10.84
CA PRO A 184 9.96 -40.99 -9.70
C PRO A 184 9.38 -40.07 -8.60
N LEU A 185 8.25 -40.46 -8.02
CA LEU A 185 7.58 -39.68 -6.96
C LEU A 185 8.45 -39.45 -5.71
N VAL A 186 9.42 -40.33 -5.44
CA VAL A 186 10.36 -40.17 -4.32
C VAL A 186 11.27 -38.97 -4.57
N ASP A 187 11.84 -38.87 -5.78
CA ASP A 187 12.75 -37.80 -6.16
C ASP A 187 11.99 -36.45 -6.22
N GLN A 188 10.77 -36.45 -6.75
CA GLN A 188 9.89 -35.28 -6.74
C GLN A 188 9.57 -34.82 -5.31
N ARG A 189 9.35 -35.77 -4.39
CA ARG A 189 9.09 -35.46 -2.99
C ARG A 189 10.29 -34.83 -2.30
N GLU A 190 11.48 -35.41 -2.47
CA GLU A 190 12.72 -34.86 -1.92
C GLU A 190 12.97 -33.44 -2.46
N ARG A 191 12.73 -33.21 -3.75
CA ARG A 191 12.86 -31.88 -4.35
C ARG A 191 11.84 -30.88 -3.81
N CYS A 192 10.58 -31.26 -3.68
CA CYS A 192 9.55 -30.43 -3.05
C CYS A 192 9.93 -30.04 -1.62
N GLU A 193 10.39 -31.00 -0.82
CA GLU A 193 10.81 -30.77 0.57
C GLU A 193 12.01 -29.80 0.63
N ALA A 194 12.98 -29.94 -0.29
CA ALA A 194 14.10 -29.01 -0.42
C ALA A 194 13.66 -27.59 -0.78
N LEU A 195 12.80 -27.42 -1.79
CA LEU A 195 12.28 -26.12 -2.22
C LEU A 195 11.52 -25.41 -1.09
N VAL A 196 10.70 -26.14 -0.34
CA VAL A 196 9.98 -25.59 0.83
C VAL A 196 10.98 -25.16 1.91
N ALA A 197 12.02 -25.95 2.17
CA ALA A 197 13.05 -25.61 3.15
C ALA A 197 13.84 -24.36 2.74
N GLU A 198 14.21 -24.25 1.47
CA GLU A 198 14.88 -23.06 0.89
C GLU A 198 14.02 -21.81 1.10
N CYS A 199 12.74 -21.86 0.72
CA CYS A 199 11.81 -20.75 0.90
C CYS A 199 11.64 -20.37 2.39
N LYS A 200 11.52 -21.37 3.28
CA LYS A 200 11.38 -21.14 4.73
C LYS A 200 12.64 -20.50 5.31
N ALA A 201 13.82 -20.93 4.90
CA ALA A 201 15.09 -20.42 5.40
C ALA A 201 15.22 -18.90 5.14
N VAL A 202 14.75 -18.42 4.00
CA VAL A 202 14.81 -16.99 3.64
C VAL A 202 13.61 -16.18 4.14
N ALA A 203 12.40 -16.75 4.14
CA ALA A 203 11.17 -16.03 4.48
C ALA A 203 10.93 -15.93 6.00
N LEU A 204 11.15 -17.01 6.76
CA LEU A 204 10.84 -17.03 8.20
C LEU A 204 11.56 -15.96 9.01
N PRO A 205 12.83 -15.61 8.76
CA PRO A 205 13.49 -14.51 9.47
C PRO A 205 12.76 -13.17 9.33
N GLN A 206 12.10 -12.90 8.20
CA GLN A 206 11.34 -11.67 7.98
C GLN A 206 9.93 -11.73 8.57
N LEU A 207 9.36 -12.93 8.69
CA LEU A 207 8.01 -13.15 9.20
C LEU A 207 7.95 -13.39 10.71
N LYS A 208 9.09 -13.73 11.34
CA LYS A 208 9.15 -14.14 12.75
C LYS A 208 8.54 -13.11 13.69
N ASP A 209 8.74 -11.83 13.43
CA ASP A 209 8.24 -10.74 14.28
C ASP A 209 6.97 -10.08 13.70
N ASP A 210 6.32 -10.73 12.73
CA ASP A 210 5.03 -10.27 12.23
C ASP A 210 3.89 -10.81 13.10
N ALA A 211 3.18 -9.91 13.77
CA ALA A 211 2.10 -10.26 14.69
C ALA A 211 0.92 -10.97 14.00
N THR A 212 0.70 -10.72 12.70
CA THR A 212 -0.36 -11.35 11.92
C THR A 212 0.02 -12.79 11.59
N TYR A 213 1.25 -12.99 11.15
CA TYR A 213 1.81 -14.32 10.88
C TYR A 213 1.82 -15.20 12.14
N GLN A 214 2.31 -14.69 13.27
CA GLN A 214 2.33 -15.44 14.54
C GLN A 214 0.92 -15.89 14.97
N ARG A 215 -0.05 -14.97 14.98
CA ARG A 215 -1.45 -15.28 15.33
C ARG A 215 -2.06 -16.33 14.40
N TYR A 216 -1.70 -16.29 13.13
CA TYR A 216 -2.16 -17.28 12.17
C TYR A 216 -1.56 -18.67 12.48
N GLN A 217 -0.25 -18.75 12.72
CA GLN A 217 0.40 -20.02 13.08
C GLN A 217 -0.17 -20.60 14.37
N ASP A 218 -0.40 -19.78 15.40
CA ASP A 218 -1.02 -20.23 16.66
C ASP A 218 -2.42 -20.83 16.43
N ARG A 219 -3.24 -20.19 15.58
CA ARG A 219 -4.56 -20.70 15.20
C ARG A 219 -4.48 -22.00 14.41
N LYS A 220 -3.51 -22.12 13.50
CA LYS A 220 -3.29 -23.32 12.68
C LYS A 220 -2.89 -24.51 13.56
N LEU A 221 -1.95 -24.31 14.48
CA LEU A 221 -1.54 -25.29 15.48
C LEU A 221 -2.69 -25.70 16.40
N ALA A 222 -3.47 -24.74 16.89
CA ALA A 222 -4.63 -25.01 17.74
C ALA A 222 -5.75 -25.81 17.03
N ARG A 223 -5.90 -25.65 15.70
CA ARG A 223 -6.83 -26.46 14.90
C ARG A 223 -6.31 -27.88 14.70
N ALA A 224 -5.03 -28.02 14.34
CA ALA A 224 -4.39 -29.32 14.18
C ALA A 224 -4.48 -30.17 15.46
N ALA A 225 -4.27 -29.56 16.63
CA ALA A 225 -4.39 -30.21 17.93
C ALA A 225 -5.82 -30.63 18.31
N LYS A 226 -6.85 -30.03 17.71
CA LYS A 226 -8.27 -30.41 17.92
C LYS A 226 -8.74 -31.51 16.97
N SER A 227 -8.04 -31.70 15.86
CA SER A 227 -8.34 -32.70 14.83
C SER A 227 -7.50 -33.98 14.94
N ALA A 228 -6.56 -34.03 15.89
CA ALA A 228 -5.75 -35.20 16.24
C ALA A 228 -6.37 -35.92 17.44
#